data_AF-A0A2X1IYQ5-F1
#
_entry.id   AF-A0A2X1IYQ5-F1
#
_cell.length_a   1.000
_cell.length_b   1.000
_cell.length_c   1.000
_cell.angle_alpha   90.00
_cell.angle_beta   90.00
_cell.angle_gamma   90.00
#
_symmetry.space_group_name_H-M   'P 1'
#
loop_
_entity.id
_entity.type
_entity.pdbx_description
1 polymer ?
#
loop_
_entity_poly.entity_id
_entity_poly.type
_entity_poly.pdbx_seq_one_letter_code
_entity_poly.pdbx_strand_id
1 'polypeptide(L)'
;MRVIEYGELERVGGSQPLQVNVRLVCATNADLPAMVNEGTFRADLLDRLAFDVVQLPPLRERESDIMLMAEHFAIQMCREIKLPLFPGLRSAPEKHC
;
A
#
# COMPACT_ATOMS: atom_id res chain seq x y z
N MET A 1 20.05 5.50 8.92
CA MET A 1 20.36 4.80 7.64
C MET A 1 20.82 5.82 6.61
N ARG A 2 22.00 5.63 6.00
CA ARG A 2 22.66 6.64 5.14
C ARG A 2 21.89 6.99 3.85
N VAL A 3 21.15 6.05 3.27
CA VAL A 3 20.35 6.30 2.06
C VAL A 3 19.29 7.39 2.29
N ILE A 4 18.61 7.33 3.44
CA ILE A 4 17.55 8.29 3.80
C ILE A 4 18.14 9.61 4.31
N GLU A 5 19.37 9.59 4.84
CA GLU A 5 20.05 10.78 5.39
C GLU A 5 20.79 11.60 4.33
N TYR A 6 21.54 10.92 3.46
CA TYR A 6 22.55 11.52 2.60
C TYR A 6 22.37 11.16 1.11
N GLY A 7 21.38 10.31 0.77
CA GLY A 7 21.22 9.83 -0.60
C GLY A 7 22.36 8.91 -1.05
N GLU A 8 23.08 8.29 -0.12
CA GLU A 8 24.24 7.44 -0.42
C GLU A 8 23.96 5.97 -0.14
N LEU A 9 24.33 5.12 -1.09
CA LEU A 9 24.34 3.67 -0.93
C LEU A 9 25.68 3.06 -1.34
N GLU A 10 26.05 1.96 -0.70
CA GLU A 10 27.20 1.14 -1.07
C GLU A 10 26.70 -0.22 -1.55
N ARG A 11 27.34 -0.76 -2.60
CA ARG A 11 27.05 -2.12 -3.06
C ARG A 11 27.61 -3.12 -2.05
N VAL A 12 26.94 -4.24 -1.84
CA VAL A 12 27.48 -5.33 -1.01
C VAL A 12 28.79 -5.83 -1.62
N GLY A 13 29.89 -5.72 -0.86
CA GLY A 13 31.24 -6.06 -1.32
C GLY A 13 31.96 -4.97 -2.12
N GLY A 14 31.33 -3.81 -2.34
CA GLY A 14 31.98 -2.61 -2.87
C GLY A 14 32.34 -1.63 -1.75
N SER A 15 33.34 -0.79 -1.98
CA SER A 15 33.79 0.24 -1.03
C SER A 15 33.51 1.68 -1.49
N GLN A 16 32.96 1.84 -2.70
CA GLN A 16 32.65 3.15 -3.26
C GLN A 16 31.20 3.53 -2.97
N PRO A 17 30.94 4.67 -2.31
CA PRO A 17 29.59 5.19 -2.14
C PRO A 17 29.05 5.72 -3.47
N LEU A 18 27.78 5.42 -3.75
CA LEU A 18 27.04 5.93 -4.90
C LEU A 18 25.99 6.94 -4.42
N GLN A 19 26.04 8.13 -5.03
CA GLN A 19 25.04 9.17 -4.86
C GLN A 19 23.79 8.86 -5.69
N VAL A 20 22.62 8.90 -5.06
CA VAL A 20 21.33 8.62 -5.70
C VAL A 20 20.28 9.65 -5.31
N ASN A 21 19.38 9.96 -6.25
CA ASN A 21 18.19 10.75 -5.99
C ASN A 21 16.97 9.84 -6.14
N VAL A 22 16.36 9.45 -5.01
CA VAL A 22 15.26 8.48 -4.97
C VAL A 22 14.12 9.00 -4.10
N ARG A 23 12.89 8.70 -4.51
CA ARG A 23 11.69 8.86 -3.67
C ARG A 23 11.36 7.52 -3.03
N LEU A 24 11.32 7.49 -1.70
CA LEU A 24 10.96 6.29 -0.95
C LEU A 24 9.46 6.28 -0.64
N VAL A 25 8.78 5.17 -0.95
CA VAL A 25 7.40 4.90 -0.57
C VAL A 25 7.37 3.56 0.14
N CYS A 26 6.91 3.55 1.39
CA CYS A 26 6.84 2.35 2.22
C CYS A 26 5.38 2.02 2.54
N ALA A 27 5.08 0.73 2.63
CA ALA A 27 3.79 0.21 3.07
C ALA A 27 4.03 -0.96 4.02
N THR A 28 3.23 -1.04 5.07
CA THR A 28 3.28 -2.10 6.08
C THR A 28 1.88 -2.38 6.58
N ASN A 29 1.60 -3.64 6.91
CA ASN A 29 0.40 -4.06 7.65
C ASN A 29 0.70 -4.29 9.15
N ALA A 30 1.98 -4.25 9.54
CA ALA A 30 2.41 -4.40 10.93
C ALA A 30 2.43 -3.06 11.66
N ASP A 31 2.20 -3.11 12.98
CA ASP A 31 2.29 -1.96 13.88
C ASP A 31 3.76 -1.64 14.18
N LEU A 32 4.36 -0.75 13.39
CA LEU A 32 5.75 -0.35 13.56
C LEU A 32 6.04 0.30 14.93
N PRO A 33 5.18 1.19 15.47
CA PRO A 33 5.33 1.66 16.85
C PRO A 33 5.44 0.53 17.88
N ALA A 34 4.60 -0.50 17.80
CA ALA A 34 4.70 -1.67 18.69
C ALA A 34 6.03 -2.42 18.50
N MET A 35 6.45 -2.65 17.26
CA MET A 35 7.72 -3.33 16.96
C MET A 35 8.96 -2.55 17.42
N VAL A 36 8.90 -1.21 17.45
CA VAL A 36 9.96 -0.37 18.05
C VAL A 36 10.05 -0.61 19.55
N ASN A 37 8.91 -0.70 20.24
CA ASN A 37 8.87 -0.98 21.68
C ASN A 37 9.41 -2.39 22.00
N GLU A 38 9.19 -3.35 21.11
CA GLU A 38 9.73 -4.71 21.20
C GLU A 38 11.21 -4.83 20.81
N GLY A 39 11.82 -3.76 20.29
CA GLY A 39 13.21 -3.74 19.82
C GLY A 39 13.45 -4.49 18.51
N THR A 40 12.39 -4.93 17.83
CA THR A 40 12.46 -5.62 16.54
C THR A 40 12.50 -4.65 15.36
N PHE A 41 12.16 -3.38 15.59
CA PHE A 41 12.28 -2.31 14.61
C PHE A 41 13.09 -1.12 15.15
N ARG A 42 13.81 -0.45 14.25
CA ARG A 42 14.64 0.71 14.59
C ARG A 42 13.80 1.99 14.69
N ALA A 43 13.82 2.63 15.86
CA ALA A 43 13.13 3.90 16.10
C ALA A 43 13.57 5.00 15.11
N ASP A 44 14.88 5.13 14.87
CA ASP A 44 15.44 6.16 13.99
C ASP A 44 15.00 6.00 12.52
N LEU A 45 14.68 4.78 12.10
CA LEU A 45 14.14 4.51 10.78
C LEU A 45 12.64 4.85 10.74
N LEU A 46 11.89 4.49 11.78
CA LEU A 46 10.46 4.79 11.86
C LEU A 46 10.21 6.29 11.76
N ASP A 47 10.91 7.09 12.57
CA ASP A 47 10.74 8.55 12.62
C ASP A 47 10.97 9.23 11.26
N ARG A 48 11.78 8.62 10.39
CA ARG A 48 12.08 9.17 9.06
C ARG A 48 11.15 8.68 7.97
N LEU A 49 10.66 7.45 8.10
CA LEU A 49 9.66 6.91 7.18
C LEU A 49 8.29 7.52 7.45
N ALA A 50 7.97 7.77 8.72
CA ALA A 50 6.67 8.21 9.19
C ALA A 50 6.47 9.74 9.13
N PHE A 51 7.23 10.45 8.29
CA PHE A 51 7.05 11.91 8.14
C PHE A 51 5.65 12.26 7.61
N ASP A 52 5.18 11.50 6.62
CA ASP A 52 3.82 11.62 6.08
C ASP A 52 3.21 10.22 5.95
N VAL A 53 2.20 9.94 6.78
CA VAL A 53 1.59 8.62 6.90
C VAL A 53 0.17 8.66 6.37
N VAL A 54 -0.06 7.96 5.27
CA VAL A 54 -1.40 7.74 4.73
C VAL A 54 -1.98 6.47 5.34
N GLN A 55 -2.92 6.64 6.27
CA GLN A 55 -3.69 5.53 6.82
C GLN A 55 -4.78 5.12 5.83
N LEU A 56 -4.72 3.87 5.37
CA LEU A 56 -5.70 3.33 4.45
C LEU A 56 -6.82 2.63 5.23
N PRO A 57 -8.05 3.18 5.31
CA PRO A 57 -9.11 2.52 6.02
C PRO A 57 -9.50 1.23 5.31
N PRO A 58 -9.76 0.15 6.06
CA PRO A 58 -10.17 -1.15 5.54
C PRO A 58 -11.52 -1.06 4.83
N LEU A 59 -11.81 -2.00 3.93
CA LEU A 59 -13.02 -1.97 3.11
C LEU A 59 -14.34 -1.90 3.93
N ARG A 60 -14.35 -2.49 5.12
CA ARG A 60 -15.48 -2.43 6.08
C ARG A 60 -15.83 -1.02 6.57
N GLU A 61 -14.91 -0.07 6.49
CA GLU A 61 -15.13 1.34 6.89
C GLU A 61 -15.49 2.23 5.68
N ARG A 62 -15.50 1.66 4.47
CA ARG A 62 -15.75 2.33 3.19
C ARG A 62 -16.73 1.52 2.35
N GLU A 63 -17.88 1.17 2.94
CA GLU A 63 -18.88 0.29 2.32
C GLU A 63 -19.38 0.82 0.96
N SER A 64 -19.43 2.14 0.79
CA SER A 64 -19.78 2.80 -0.47
C SER A 64 -18.86 2.43 -1.63
N ASP A 65 -17.60 2.09 -1.35
CA ASP A 65 -16.61 1.72 -2.37
C ASP A 65 -16.83 0.28 -2.86
N ILE A 66 -17.56 -0.56 -2.11
CA ILE A 66 -17.67 -2.01 -2.37
C ILE A 66 -18.27 -2.27 -3.76
N MET A 67 -19.43 -1.68 -4.05
CA MET A 67 -20.11 -1.94 -5.33
C MET A 67 -19.30 -1.42 -6.52
N LEU A 68 -18.74 -0.22 -6.40
CA LEU A 68 -17.88 0.37 -7.42
C LEU A 68 -16.64 -0.50 -7.71
N MET A 69 -15.95 -0.96 -6.66
CA MET A 69 -14.78 -1.83 -6.79
C MET A 69 -15.17 -3.19 -7.36
N ALA A 70 -16.28 -3.77 -6.91
CA ALA A 70 -16.74 -5.07 -7.37
C ALA A 70 -17.12 -5.04 -8.87
N GLU A 71 -17.79 -3.98 -9.34
CA GLU A 71 -18.06 -3.79 -10.77
C GLU A 71 -16.77 -3.62 -11.57
N HIS A 72 -15.83 -2.81 -11.08
CA HIS A 72 -14.53 -2.61 -11.72
C HIS A 72 -13.77 -3.93 -11.90
N PHE A 73 -13.66 -4.73 -10.84
CA PHE A 73 -12.97 -6.02 -10.88
C PHE A 73 -13.71 -7.05 -11.73
N ALA A 74 -15.05 -7.08 -11.70
CA ALA A 74 -15.82 -8.01 -12.52
C ALA A 74 -15.66 -7.72 -14.03
N ILE A 75 -15.63 -6.44 -14.42
CA ILE A 75 -15.35 -6.02 -15.80
C ILE A 75 -13.91 -6.38 -16.19
N GLN A 76 -12.93 -6.11 -15.32
CA GLN A 76 -11.53 -6.49 -15.57
C GLN A 76 -11.39 -8.01 -15.77
N MET A 77 -11.99 -8.81 -14.89
CA MET A 77 -11.94 -10.26 -14.97
C MET A 77 -12.60 -10.79 -16.24
N CYS A 78 -13.79 -10.29 -16.64
CA CYS A 78 -14.43 -10.69 -17.89
C CYS A 78 -13.52 -10.49 -19.11
N ARG A 79 -12.74 -9.40 -19.13
CA ARG A 79 -11.76 -9.14 -20.20
C ARG A 79 -10.63 -10.15 -20.19
N GLU A 80 -10.10 -10.50 -19.02
CA GLU A 80 -9.02 -11.49 -18.89
C GLU A 80 -9.44 -12.89 -19.36
N ILE A 81 -10.66 -13.31 -19.00
CA ILE A 81 -11.18 -14.65 -19.33
C ILE A 81 -11.97 -14.70 -20.65
N LYS A 82 -11.93 -13.61 -21.45
CA LYS A 82 -12.57 -13.49 -22.77
C LYS A 82 -14.08 -13.72 -22.76
N LEU A 83 -14.76 -13.32 -21.69
CA LEU A 83 -16.21 -13.23 -21.71
C LEU A 83 -16.64 -11.97 -22.48
N PRO A 84 -17.74 -12.05 -23.26
CA PRO A 84 -18.14 -10.97 -24.15
C PRO A 84 -18.63 -9.72 -23.42
N LEU A 85 -19.25 -9.88 -22.24
CA LEU A 85 -19.71 -8.76 -21.41
C LEU A 85 -19.95 -9.20 -19.96
N PHE A 86 -19.72 -8.30 -19.02
CA PHE A 86 -20.19 -8.45 -17.64
C PHE A 86 -21.67 -8.04 -17.52
N PRO A 87 -22.60 -8.94 -17.14
CA PRO A 87 -24.05 -8.64 -17.09
C PRO A 87 -24.48 -7.83 -15.85
N GLY A 88 -23.53 -7.37 -15.03
CA GLY A 88 -23.79 -6.64 -13.79
C GLY A 88 -23.78 -7.54 -12.55
N LEU A 89 -23.42 -6.94 -11.40
CA LEU A 89 -23.65 -7.56 -10.10
C LEU A 89 -25.14 -7.41 -9.84
N ARG A 90 -25.88 -8.51 -9.65
CA ARG A 90 -27.28 -8.40 -9.25
C ARG A 90 -27.33 -7.73 -7.88
N SER A 91 -27.79 -6.48 -7.83
CA SER A 91 -28.18 -5.84 -6.59
C SER A 91 -29.32 -6.68 -5.98
N ALA A 92 -29.15 -7.13 -4.73
CA ALA A 92 -30.33 -7.38 -3.91
C ALA A 92 -31.16 -6.08 -3.89
N PRO A 93 -32.49 -6.13 -3.97
CA PRO A 93 -33.29 -4.92 -4.09
C PRO A 93 -33.08 -4.04 -2.87
N GLU A 94 -32.51 -2.85 -3.07
CA GLU A 94 -32.53 -1.78 -2.09
C GLU A 94 -33.99 -1.37 -1.90
N LYS A 95 -34.61 -1.91 -0.85
CA LYS A 95 -35.87 -1.38 -0.32
C LYS A 95 -35.53 -0.05 0.37
N HIS A 96 -35.59 1.04 -0.38
CA HIS A 96 -35.82 2.37 0.16
C HIS A 96 -37.24 2.79 -0.25
N CYS A 97 -38.18 2.54 0.66
CA CYS A 97 -39.52 3.12 0.72
C CYS A 97 -39.68 3.64 2.14
#